data_AF-A0A7J0BJ38-F1
#
_entry.id   AF-A0A7J0BJ38-F1
#
_cell.length_a   1.000
_cell.length_b   1.000
_cell.length_c   1.000
_cell.angle_alpha   90.00
_cell.angle_beta   90.00
_cell.angle_gamma   90.00
#
_symmetry.space_group_name_H-M   'P 1'
#
loop_
_entity.id
_entity.type
_entity.pdbx_description
1 polymer ?
#
loop_
_entity_poly.entity_id
_entity_poly.type
_entity_poly.pdbx_seq_one_letter_code
_entity_poly.pdbx_strand_id
1 'polypeptide(L)'
;MMTLSPQEYVEAFFGEGCVENAAGGDCQPAGARKTMALQAALDNYRYEKEMYWKKSVCFWTFIAFSFSGLIVTNATMQNPSFHQFIVCCIGAVISFAWVAITQGSKYNQQKWCRIVHTLEDGAFGPLFKTHTMVKRTDSGVNRLYHPSKGVVTDPASSSYELRPFCVSKINDYLSFYVAWTWVFLAVRYFVKTAPELVSTFMPVFTDPAMEQSFVSFSFLAFSAYFLMMMFFRCRTNPNEVNCSDESFFQVAKFSR
;
A
#
# COMPACT_ATOMS: atom_id res chain seq x y z
N MET A 1 -21.62 7.84 16.09
CA MET A 1 -20.86 6.58 16.28
C MET A 1 -20.03 6.77 17.54
N MET A 2 -20.38 6.11 18.64
CA MET A 2 -19.64 6.21 19.90
C MET A 2 -18.28 5.52 19.74
N THR A 3 -17.19 6.26 19.86
CA THR A 3 -15.83 5.71 19.85
C THR A 3 -15.49 5.26 21.26
N LEU A 4 -15.68 3.97 21.56
CA LEU A 4 -15.16 3.36 22.79
C LEU A 4 -13.64 3.48 22.81
N SER A 5 -13.06 3.77 23.97
CA SER A 5 -11.61 3.67 24.14
C SER A 5 -11.15 2.21 23.92
N PRO A 6 -9.89 1.97 23.51
CA PRO A 6 -9.40 0.61 23.27
C PRO A 6 -9.59 -0.33 24.47
N GLN A 7 -9.47 0.19 25.70
CA GLN A 7 -9.66 -0.58 26.93
C GLN A 7 -11.13 -0.91 27.17
N GLU A 8 -12.04 0.07 27.03
CA GLU A 8 -13.48 -0.16 27.13
C GLU A 8 -14.00 -1.14 26.06
N TYR A 9 -13.41 -1.13 24.86
CA TYR A 9 -13.74 -2.10 23.80
C TYR A 9 -13.37 -3.52 24.22
N VAL A 10 -12.18 -3.72 24.79
CA VAL A 10 -11.73 -5.05 25.25
C VAL A 10 -12.56 -5.53 26.43
N GLU A 11 -12.86 -4.66 27.39
CA GLU A 11 -13.69 -4.99 28.55
C GLU A 11 -15.14 -5.31 28.15
N ALA A 12 -15.73 -4.54 27.23
CA ALA A 12 -17.06 -4.81 26.69
C ALA A 12 -17.12 -6.11 25.87
N PHE A 13 -16.04 -6.51 25.21
CA PHE A 13 -16.03 -7.69 24.33
C PHE A 13 -15.72 -9.00 25.06
N PHE A 14 -14.87 -8.97 26.09
CA PHE A 14 -14.44 -10.19 26.80
C PHE A 14 -15.08 -10.36 28.19
N GLY A 15 -15.53 -9.28 28.83
CA GLY A 15 -16.03 -9.28 30.21
C GLY A 15 -14.99 -9.77 31.24
N GLU A 16 -15.31 -9.67 32.53
CA GLU A 16 -14.44 -10.18 33.61
C GLU A 16 -14.72 -11.64 34.00
N GLY A 17 -15.72 -12.31 33.38
CA GLY A 17 -16.15 -13.65 33.75
C GLY A 17 -15.69 -14.78 32.81
N CYS A 18 -15.76 -16.03 33.26
CA CYS A 18 -15.88 -17.17 32.36
C CYS A 18 -17.25 -17.13 31.67
N VAL A 19 -17.29 -17.48 30.39
CA VAL A 19 -18.55 -17.73 29.68
C VAL A 19 -18.64 -19.23 29.45
N GLU A 20 -19.67 -19.86 30.00
CA GLU A 20 -19.96 -21.27 29.73
C GLU A 20 -20.33 -21.44 28.26
N ASN A 21 -19.74 -22.43 27.60
CA ASN A 21 -20.13 -22.78 26.24
C ASN A 21 -21.56 -23.36 26.26
N ALA A 22 -22.37 -23.04 25.25
CA ALA A 22 -23.76 -23.53 25.10
C ALA A 22 -23.90 -25.07 25.07
N ALA A 23 -22.79 -25.81 25.05
CA ALA A 23 -22.71 -27.26 25.07
C ALA A 23 -22.32 -27.87 26.44
N GLY A 24 -22.29 -27.09 27.53
CA GLY A 24 -22.02 -27.61 28.88
C GLY A 24 -20.59 -28.10 29.12
N GLY A 25 -19.61 -27.56 28.39
CA GLY A 25 -18.19 -27.92 28.52
C GLY A 25 -17.32 -26.75 28.99
N ASP A 26 -16.42 -27.06 29.93
CA ASP A 26 -15.33 -26.30 30.57
C ASP A 26 -15.28 -24.76 30.39
N CYS A 27 -15.26 -24.08 31.54
CA CYS A 27 -14.96 -22.65 31.74
C CYS A 27 -13.62 -22.28 31.07
N GLN A 28 -13.64 -21.65 29.89
CA GLN A 28 -12.41 -21.12 29.31
C GLN A 28 -11.99 -19.86 30.09
N PRO A 29 -10.79 -19.82 30.69
CA PRO A 29 -10.33 -18.65 31.43
C PRO A 29 -10.24 -17.45 30.48
N ALA A 30 -10.60 -16.25 30.95
CA ALA A 30 -10.63 -15.03 30.14
C ALA A 30 -9.29 -14.76 29.41
N GLY A 31 -8.16 -15.17 30.01
CA GLY A 31 -6.84 -15.11 29.37
C GLY A 31 -6.72 -15.96 28.10
N ALA A 32 -7.24 -17.19 28.09
CA ALA A 32 -7.19 -18.06 26.91
C ALA A 32 -8.00 -17.49 25.74
N ARG A 33 -9.16 -16.88 26.02
CA ARG A 33 -10.02 -16.24 25.00
C ARG A 33 -9.36 -15.00 24.40
N LYS A 34 -8.67 -14.19 25.20
CA LYS A 34 -7.90 -13.03 24.72
C LYS A 34 -6.78 -13.47 23.76
N THR A 35 -6.03 -14.52 24.11
CA THR A 35 -4.97 -15.05 23.24
C THR A 35 -5.53 -15.64 21.94
N MET A 36 -6.65 -16.36 21.99
CA MET A 36 -7.31 -16.89 20.78
C MET A 36 -7.81 -15.77 19.86
N ALA A 37 -8.40 -14.71 20.43
CA ALA A 37 -8.86 -13.57 19.64
C ALA A 37 -7.71 -12.79 19.01
N LEU A 38 -6.60 -12.62 19.74
CA LEU A 38 -5.38 -12.02 19.20
C LEU A 38 -4.79 -12.87 18.07
N GLN A 39 -4.73 -14.19 18.25
CA GLN A 39 -4.28 -15.12 17.20
C GLN A 39 -5.16 -15.02 15.95
N ALA A 40 -6.49 -15.03 16.10
CA ALA A 40 -7.41 -14.85 14.99
C ALA A 40 -7.24 -13.49 14.29
N ALA A 41 -6.98 -12.42 15.04
CA ALA A 41 -6.71 -11.09 14.48
C ALA A 41 -5.38 -11.07 13.69
N LEU A 42 -4.33 -11.71 14.19
CA LEU A 42 -3.04 -11.86 13.50
C LEU A 42 -3.17 -12.69 12.21
N ASP A 43 -3.94 -13.77 12.25
CA ASP A 43 -4.19 -14.63 11.09
C ASP A 43 -4.98 -13.88 9.99
N ASN A 44 -6.03 -13.13 10.37
CA ASN A 44 -6.76 -12.27 9.45
C ASN A 44 -5.87 -11.17 8.86
N TYR A 45 -5.02 -10.55 9.68
CA TYR A 45 -4.07 -9.54 9.21
C TYR A 45 -3.09 -10.10 8.17
N ARG A 46 -2.52 -11.29 8.45
CA ARG A 46 -1.63 -12.00 7.53
C ARG A 46 -2.33 -12.33 6.22
N TYR A 47 -3.55 -12.87 6.31
CA TYR A 47 -4.36 -13.20 5.15
C TYR A 47 -4.61 -11.97 4.26
N GLU A 48 -4.99 -10.83 4.85
CA GLU A 48 -5.21 -9.59 4.10
C GLU A 48 -3.94 -9.05 3.43
N LYS A 49 -2.78 -9.17 4.09
CA LYS A 49 -1.48 -8.83 3.50
C LYS A 49 -1.15 -9.72 2.31
N GLU A 50 -1.39 -11.02 2.40
CA GLU A 50 -1.15 -11.96 1.31
C GLU A 50 -2.11 -11.70 0.13
N MET A 51 -3.39 -11.46 0.43
CA MET A 51 -4.40 -11.14 -0.58
C MET A 51 -4.10 -9.83 -1.31
N TYR A 52 -3.51 -8.84 -0.64
CA TYR A 52 -3.06 -7.60 -1.28
C TYR A 52 -2.05 -7.86 -2.42
N TRP A 53 -1.07 -8.74 -2.16
CA TRP A 53 -0.07 -9.09 -3.17
C TRP A 53 -0.66 -9.90 -4.31
N LYS A 54 -1.52 -10.89 -4.00
CA LYS A 54 -2.23 -11.68 -5.02
C LYS A 54 -3.07 -10.79 -5.93
N LYS A 55 -3.83 -9.85 -5.38
CA LYS A 55 -4.64 -8.88 -6.14
C LYS A 55 -3.75 -8.04 -7.06
N SER A 56 -2.61 -7.54 -6.56
CA SER A 56 -1.70 -6.70 -7.35
C SER A 56 -1.09 -7.44 -8.55
N VAL A 57 -0.76 -8.73 -8.39
CA VAL A 57 -0.26 -9.55 -9.50
C VAL A 57 -1.31 -9.71 -10.60
N CYS A 58 -2.58 -9.97 -10.25
CA CYS A 58 -3.66 -10.07 -11.24
C CYS A 58 -3.78 -8.80 -12.10
N PHE A 59 -3.75 -7.62 -11.48
CA PHE A 59 -3.83 -6.35 -12.21
C PHE A 59 -2.62 -6.14 -13.12
N TRP A 60 -1.42 -6.48 -12.66
CA TRP A 60 -0.21 -6.39 -13.47
C TRP A 60 -0.32 -7.26 -14.74
N THR A 61 -0.89 -8.46 -14.63
CA THR A 61 -1.15 -9.33 -15.78
C THR A 61 -2.13 -8.72 -16.78
N PHE A 62 -3.26 -8.16 -16.30
CA PHE A 62 -4.23 -7.51 -17.19
C PHE A 62 -3.64 -6.27 -17.89
N ILE A 63 -2.85 -5.47 -17.18
CA ILE A 63 -2.15 -4.31 -17.74
C ILE A 63 -1.16 -4.75 -18.81
N ALA A 64 -0.35 -5.79 -18.55
CA ALA A 64 0.59 -6.34 -19.52
C ALA A 64 -0.13 -6.82 -20.79
N PHE A 65 -1.26 -7.51 -20.62
CA PHE A 65 -2.09 -7.96 -21.74
C PHE A 65 -2.65 -6.78 -22.57
N SER A 66 -3.12 -5.71 -21.91
CA SER A 66 -3.57 -4.50 -22.61
C SER A 66 -2.44 -3.84 -23.40
N PHE A 67 -1.21 -3.79 -22.87
CA PHE A 67 -0.04 -3.30 -23.61
C PHE A 67 0.28 -4.17 -24.83
N SER A 68 0.20 -5.49 -24.70
CA SER A 68 0.33 -6.39 -25.86
C SER A 68 -0.73 -6.08 -26.93
N GLY A 69 -1.96 -5.76 -26.54
CA GLY A 69 -3.00 -5.30 -27.46
C GLY A 69 -2.62 -4.04 -28.24
N LEU A 70 -1.96 -3.06 -27.60
CA LEU A 70 -1.45 -1.86 -28.30
C LEU A 70 -0.37 -2.20 -29.32
N ILE A 71 0.55 -3.12 -28.98
CA ILE A 71 1.63 -3.55 -29.88
C ILE A 71 1.04 -4.29 -31.09
N VAL A 72 0.13 -5.24 -30.86
CA VAL A 72 -0.49 -6.06 -31.90
C VAL A 72 -1.34 -5.21 -32.85
N THR A 73 -2.13 -4.27 -32.32
CA THR A 73 -2.95 -3.37 -33.16
C THR A 73 -2.08 -2.47 -34.02
N ASN A 74 -0.95 -1.97 -33.49
CA ASN A 74 0.01 -1.17 -34.25
C ASN A 74 0.63 -1.97 -35.40
N ALA A 75 0.98 -3.24 -35.17
CA ALA A 75 1.66 -4.07 -36.16
C ALA A 75 0.72 -4.61 -37.27
N THR A 76 -0.57 -4.80 -36.99
CA THR A 76 -1.46 -5.55 -37.89
C THR A 76 -2.54 -4.70 -38.58
N MET A 77 -2.88 -3.52 -38.06
CA MET A 77 -3.99 -2.71 -38.59
C MET A 77 -3.49 -1.50 -39.38
N GLN A 78 -4.13 -1.19 -40.51
CA GLN A 78 -3.80 -0.01 -41.34
C GLN A 78 -4.16 1.33 -40.66
N ASN A 79 -5.27 1.37 -39.90
CA ASN A 79 -5.73 2.54 -39.15
C ASN A 79 -5.97 2.17 -37.68
N PRO A 80 -4.90 2.00 -36.88
CA PRO A 80 -5.02 1.42 -35.55
C PRO A 80 -5.58 2.39 -34.51
N SER A 81 -5.66 3.70 -34.80
CA SER A 81 -5.91 4.75 -33.79
C SER A 81 -7.22 4.57 -33.01
N PHE A 82 -8.32 4.19 -33.67
CA PHE A 82 -9.59 3.93 -32.99
C PHE A 82 -9.52 2.69 -32.07
N HIS A 83 -8.91 1.60 -32.53
CA HIS A 83 -8.75 0.38 -31.74
C HIS A 83 -7.80 0.61 -30.56
N GLN A 84 -6.70 1.35 -30.78
CA GLN A 84 -5.76 1.74 -29.73
C GLN A 84 -6.42 2.62 -28.68
N PHE A 85 -7.31 3.54 -29.09
CA PHE A 85 -8.13 4.33 -28.16
C PHE A 85 -8.99 3.43 -27.27
N ILE A 86 -9.72 2.47 -27.85
CA ILE A 86 -10.54 1.51 -27.08
C ILE A 86 -9.68 0.71 -26.08
N VAL A 87 -8.53 0.20 -26.53
CA VAL A 87 -7.59 -0.53 -25.66
C VAL A 87 -7.10 0.37 -24.52
N CYS A 88 -6.82 1.65 -24.79
CA CYS A 88 -6.42 2.60 -23.76
C CYS A 88 -7.53 2.88 -22.74
N CYS A 89 -8.79 2.99 -23.18
CA CYS A 89 -9.93 3.13 -22.27
C CYS A 89 -10.07 1.91 -21.35
N ILE A 90 -9.93 0.70 -21.89
CA ILE A 90 -9.95 -0.54 -21.11
C ILE A 90 -8.80 -0.55 -20.08
N GLY A 91 -7.58 -0.24 -20.52
CA GLY A 91 -6.41 -0.14 -19.65
C GLY A 91 -6.56 0.90 -18.53
N ALA A 92 -7.20 2.05 -18.82
CA ALA A 92 -7.51 3.08 -17.85
C ALA A 92 -8.50 2.58 -16.77
N VAL A 93 -9.56 1.89 -17.16
CA VAL A 93 -10.54 1.30 -16.22
C VAL A 93 -9.88 0.24 -15.33
N ILE A 94 -9.08 -0.65 -15.92
CA ILE A 94 -8.35 -1.71 -15.17
C ILE A 94 -7.39 -1.08 -14.16
N SER A 95 -6.66 -0.03 -14.56
CA SER A 95 -5.70 0.65 -13.68
C SER A 95 -6.38 1.45 -12.57
N PHE A 96 -7.53 2.07 -12.87
CA PHE A 96 -8.36 2.72 -11.84
C PHE A 96 -8.90 1.71 -10.82
N ALA A 97 -9.36 0.54 -11.28
CA ALA A 97 -9.76 -0.54 -10.38
C ALA A 97 -8.60 -1.01 -9.50
N TRP A 98 -7.38 -1.07 -10.05
CA TRP A 98 -6.18 -1.39 -9.28
C TRP A 98 -5.93 -0.37 -8.16
N VAL A 99 -6.00 0.93 -8.46
CA VAL A 99 -5.90 2.01 -7.46
C VAL A 99 -6.94 1.86 -6.34
N ALA A 100 -8.21 1.63 -6.69
CA ALA A 100 -9.28 1.50 -5.71
C ALA A 100 -9.09 0.28 -4.80
N ILE A 101 -8.63 -0.84 -5.37
CA ILE A 101 -8.40 -2.08 -4.62
C ILE A 101 -7.18 -1.96 -3.71
N THR A 102 -6.09 -1.31 -4.14
CA THR A 102 -4.92 -1.13 -3.27
C THR A 102 -5.25 -0.24 -2.08
N GLN A 103 -6.03 0.83 -2.29
CA GLN A 103 -6.54 1.67 -1.20
C GLN A 103 -7.48 0.90 -0.25
N GLY A 104 -8.40 0.10 -0.79
CA GLY A 104 -9.31 -0.73 0.03
C GLY A 104 -8.56 -1.74 0.88
N SER A 105 -7.54 -2.40 0.32
CA SER A 105 -6.69 -3.33 1.08
C SER A 105 -5.89 -2.63 2.18
N LYS A 106 -5.42 -1.40 1.96
CA LYS A 106 -4.76 -0.61 3.01
C LYS A 106 -5.69 -0.26 4.15
N TYR A 107 -6.92 0.15 3.83
CA TYR A 107 -7.93 0.44 4.84
C TYR A 107 -8.19 -0.77 5.75
N ASN A 108 -8.34 -1.96 5.16
CA ASN A 108 -8.53 -3.20 5.91
C ASN A 108 -7.29 -3.59 6.73
N GLN A 109 -6.09 -3.45 6.18
CA GLN A 109 -4.83 -3.72 6.90
C GLN A 109 -4.70 -2.81 8.13
N GLN A 110 -4.99 -1.51 8.00
CA GLN A 110 -4.96 -0.56 9.11
C GLN A 110 -6.01 -0.90 10.17
N LYS A 111 -7.22 -1.29 9.74
CA LYS A 111 -8.29 -1.71 10.65
C LYS A 111 -7.87 -2.91 11.49
N TRP A 112 -7.41 -3.98 10.86
CA TRP A 112 -6.96 -5.19 11.56
C TRP A 112 -5.76 -4.92 12.46
N CYS A 113 -4.83 -4.07 12.02
CA CYS A 113 -3.70 -3.70 12.85
C CYS A 113 -4.12 -2.95 14.13
N ARG A 114 -5.08 -2.02 14.04
CA ARG A 114 -5.61 -1.34 15.24
C ARG A 114 -6.24 -2.33 16.23
N ILE A 115 -6.94 -3.34 15.71
CA ILE A 115 -7.51 -4.42 16.53
C ILE A 115 -6.39 -5.21 17.21
N VAL A 116 -5.35 -5.61 16.48
CA VAL A 116 -4.19 -6.31 17.05
C VAL A 116 -3.50 -5.47 18.14
N HIS A 117 -3.25 -4.18 17.88
CA HIS A 117 -2.70 -3.26 18.88
C HIS A 117 -3.58 -3.05 20.11
N THR A 118 -4.90 -3.23 19.97
CA THR A 118 -5.83 -3.14 21.10
C THR A 118 -5.82 -4.42 21.92
N LEU A 119 -5.70 -5.58 21.26
CA LEU A 119 -5.71 -6.90 21.90
C LEU A 119 -4.36 -7.29 22.52
N GLU A 120 -3.23 -6.81 21.99
CA GLU A 120 -1.89 -7.20 22.45
C GLU A 120 -1.60 -6.82 23.91
N ASP A 121 -2.06 -5.63 24.34
CA ASP A 121 -1.77 -5.10 25.67
C ASP A 121 -2.31 -6.03 26.77
N GLY A 122 -3.46 -6.66 26.50
CA GLY A 122 -4.12 -7.58 27.42
C GLY A 122 -3.61 -9.02 27.38
N ALA A 123 -2.76 -9.38 26.41
CA ALA A 123 -2.26 -10.75 26.24
C ALA A 123 -0.74 -10.88 26.50
N PHE A 124 0.06 -10.02 25.86
CA PHE A 124 1.54 -10.11 25.89
C PHE A 124 2.23 -8.79 26.26
N GLY A 125 1.48 -7.70 26.46
CA GLY A 125 2.04 -6.35 26.59
C GLY A 125 2.34 -5.70 25.23
N PRO A 126 3.06 -4.57 25.18
CA PRO A 126 3.25 -3.74 23.98
C PRO A 126 4.29 -4.32 23.01
N LEU A 127 4.16 -5.58 22.62
CA LEU A 127 5.12 -6.32 21.80
C LEU A 127 5.27 -5.68 20.41
N PHE A 128 4.16 -5.36 19.76
CA PHE A 128 4.13 -4.81 18.42
C PHE A 128 4.13 -3.28 18.38
N LYS A 129 3.87 -2.61 19.52
CA LYS A 129 4.03 -1.15 19.69
C LYS A 129 5.49 -0.72 19.88
N THR A 130 6.33 -1.62 20.38
CA THR A 130 7.72 -1.28 20.69
C THR A 130 8.59 -1.36 19.45
N HIS A 131 8.77 -0.24 18.75
CA HIS A 131 9.78 -0.10 17.70
C HIS A 131 11.11 0.36 18.32
N THR A 132 12.18 -0.40 18.13
CA THR A 132 13.54 0.03 18.49
C THR A 132 13.99 1.15 17.55
N MET A 133 13.79 2.41 17.97
CA MET A 133 14.35 3.57 17.29
C MET A 133 15.81 3.73 17.70
N VAL A 134 16.73 3.62 16.75
CA VAL A 134 18.12 4.07 16.93
C VAL A 134 18.15 5.58 16.74
N LYS A 135 18.26 6.33 17.84
CA LYS A 135 18.41 7.79 17.78
C LYS A 135 19.90 8.12 17.67
N ARG A 136 20.35 8.75 16.57
CA ARG A 136 21.68 9.35 16.51
C ARG A 136 21.72 10.54 17.47
N THR A 137 22.68 10.50 18.40
CA THR A 137 23.13 11.70 19.12
C THR A 137 24.39 12.21 18.43
N ASP A 138 24.64 13.52 18.44
CA ASP A 138 25.82 14.18 17.82
C ASP A 138 27.18 13.65 18.31
N SER A 139 27.17 12.79 19.33
CA SER A 139 28.32 12.14 19.97
C SER A 139 28.73 10.80 19.34
N GLY A 140 28.11 10.35 18.23
CA GLY A 140 28.53 9.14 17.51
C GLY A 140 28.14 7.80 18.16
N VAL A 141 27.32 7.81 19.21
CA VAL A 141 26.85 6.60 19.91
C VAL A 141 25.38 6.35 19.58
N ASN A 142 25.09 5.20 18.95
CA ASN A 142 23.73 4.69 18.74
C ASN A 142 23.15 4.22 20.08
N ARG A 143 22.06 4.83 20.55
CA ARG A 143 21.34 4.39 21.75
C ARG A 143 20.03 3.72 21.34
N LEU A 144 19.85 2.46 21.74
CA LEU A 144 18.57 1.76 21.64
C LEU A 144 17.70 2.19 22.83
N TYR A 145 16.50 2.70 22.53
CA TYR A 145 15.56 3.14 23.56
C TYR A 145 14.53 2.05 23.83
N HIS A 146 14.51 1.51 25.06
CA HIS A 146 13.48 0.59 25.52
C HIS A 146 12.57 1.31 26.55
N PRO A 147 11.25 1.42 26.32
CA PRO A 147 10.35 2.20 27.19
C PRO A 147 10.34 1.76 28.66
N SER A 148 10.61 0.47 28.94
CA SER A 148 10.60 -0.08 30.30
C SER A 148 11.97 -0.47 30.88
N LYS A 149 13.07 -0.32 30.13
CA LYS A 149 14.41 -0.78 30.57
C LYS A 149 15.53 0.26 30.47
N GLY A 150 15.20 1.50 30.11
CA GLY A 150 16.21 2.55 29.93
C GLY A 150 17.11 2.29 28.72
N VAL A 151 18.16 3.09 28.61
CA VAL A 151 19.10 3.10 27.48
C VAL A 151 19.93 1.81 27.49
N VAL A 152 19.78 0.99 26.45
CA VAL A 152 20.67 -0.14 26.20
C VAL A 152 21.68 0.31 25.15
N THR A 153 22.94 0.48 25.55
CA THR A 153 24.05 0.74 24.63
C THR A 153 24.51 -0.59 24.05
N ASP A 154 24.23 -0.82 22.76
CA ASP A 154 24.82 -1.93 22.01
C ASP A 154 25.99 -1.39 21.15
N PRO A 155 27.26 -1.75 21.44
CA PRO A 155 28.41 -1.26 20.70
C PRO A 155 28.58 -1.87 19.30
N ALA A 156 27.75 -2.84 18.88
CA ALA A 156 28.02 -3.64 17.67
C ALA A 156 27.06 -3.40 16.49
N SER A 157 26.12 -2.45 16.56
CA SER A 157 25.18 -2.20 15.46
C SER A 157 25.69 -1.17 14.45
N SER A 158 26.72 -1.57 13.67
CA SER A 158 26.93 -1.00 12.33
C SER A 158 25.84 -1.53 11.40
N SER A 159 24.60 -1.13 11.68
CA SER A 159 23.44 -1.51 10.89
C SER A 159 23.22 -0.40 9.86
N TYR A 160 23.66 -0.68 8.64
CA TYR A 160 23.11 -0.14 7.39
C TYR A 160 21.87 0.75 7.59
N GLU A 161 21.97 2.03 7.22
CA GLU A 161 20.84 2.95 7.14
C GLU A 161 19.86 2.48 6.04
N LEU A 162 19.12 1.42 6.32
CA LEU A 162 18.00 0.97 5.51
C LEU A 162 16.98 2.10 5.53
N ARG A 163 16.93 2.88 4.45
CA ARG A 163 15.86 3.85 4.22
C ARG A 163 14.54 3.07 4.22
N PRO A 164 13.66 3.22 5.24
CA PRO A 164 12.49 2.36 5.32
C PRO A 164 11.46 2.90 4.33
N PHE A 165 11.36 2.24 3.18
CA PHE A 165 10.33 2.53 2.19
C PHE A 165 9.15 1.60 2.43
N CYS A 166 7.94 2.16 2.52
CA CYS A 166 6.75 1.33 2.56
C CYS A 166 6.46 0.76 1.19
N VAL A 167 6.55 -0.55 1.09
CA VAL A 167 6.23 -1.29 -0.14
C VAL A 167 4.78 -1.02 -0.58
N SER A 168 3.86 -0.93 0.38
CA SER A 168 2.46 -0.59 0.13
C SER A 168 2.29 0.82 -0.44
N LYS A 169 3.05 1.82 0.04
CA LYS A 169 3.04 3.20 -0.48
C LYS A 169 3.58 3.23 -1.91
N ILE A 170 4.69 2.54 -2.19
CA ILE A 170 5.27 2.45 -3.54
C ILE A 170 4.24 1.91 -4.53
N ASN A 171 3.57 0.82 -4.20
CA ASN A 171 2.59 0.20 -5.10
C ASN A 171 1.36 1.08 -5.36
N ASP A 172 0.92 1.90 -4.39
CA ASP A 172 -0.13 2.89 -4.62
C ASP A 172 0.32 3.96 -5.61
N TYR A 173 1.54 4.51 -5.42
CA TYR A 173 2.10 5.46 -6.39
C TYR A 173 2.23 4.80 -7.77
N LEU A 174 2.69 3.55 -7.83
CA LEU A 174 2.78 2.81 -9.09
C LEU A 174 1.41 2.68 -9.78
N SER A 175 0.36 2.29 -9.05
CA SER A 175 -0.98 2.14 -9.64
C SER A 175 -1.55 3.46 -10.16
N PHE A 176 -1.33 4.56 -9.44
CA PHE A 176 -1.69 5.91 -9.91
C PHE A 176 -0.93 6.32 -11.18
N TYR A 177 0.37 6.06 -11.24
CA TYR A 177 1.19 6.39 -12.42
C TYR A 177 0.73 5.61 -13.66
N VAL A 178 0.42 4.33 -13.49
CA VAL A 178 -0.08 3.49 -14.59
C VAL A 178 -1.47 3.98 -15.05
N ALA A 179 -2.36 4.31 -14.12
CA ALA A 179 -3.67 4.88 -14.46
C ALA A 179 -3.53 6.20 -15.25
N TRP A 180 -2.65 7.10 -14.80
CA TRP A 180 -2.35 8.34 -15.52
C TRP A 180 -1.78 8.06 -16.93
N THR A 181 -0.86 7.10 -17.05
CA THR A 181 -0.26 6.72 -18.34
C THR A 181 -1.33 6.28 -19.33
N TRP A 182 -2.30 5.47 -18.90
CA TRP A 182 -3.42 5.04 -19.75
C TRP A 182 -4.33 6.19 -20.17
N VAL A 183 -4.66 7.11 -19.25
CA VAL A 183 -5.45 8.31 -19.58
C VAL A 183 -4.71 9.19 -20.58
N PHE A 184 -3.41 9.41 -20.38
CA PHE A 184 -2.57 10.16 -21.30
C PHE A 184 -2.56 9.55 -22.71
N LEU A 185 -2.38 8.23 -22.80
CA LEU A 185 -2.44 7.51 -24.08
C LEU A 185 -3.84 7.57 -24.71
N ALA A 186 -4.91 7.41 -23.92
CA ALA A 186 -6.28 7.52 -24.42
C ALA A 186 -6.53 8.91 -25.04
N VAL A 187 -6.13 9.99 -24.36
CA VAL A 187 -6.23 11.36 -24.90
C VAL A 187 -5.42 11.50 -26.18
N ARG A 188 -4.19 10.96 -26.21
CA ARG A 188 -3.32 11.00 -27.40
C ARG A 188 -3.96 10.33 -28.61
N TYR A 189 -4.57 9.15 -28.44
CA TYR A 189 -5.23 8.42 -29.53
C TYR A 189 -6.58 9.02 -29.91
N PHE A 190 -7.30 9.61 -28.95
CA PHE A 190 -8.52 10.37 -29.22
C PHE A 190 -8.23 11.56 -30.15
N VAL A 191 -7.19 12.34 -29.85
CA VAL A 191 -6.73 13.46 -30.69
C VAL A 191 -6.41 13.01 -32.12
N LYS A 192 -5.77 11.84 -32.28
CA LYS A 192 -5.49 11.28 -33.62
C LYS A 192 -6.75 10.82 -34.36
N THR A 193 -7.77 10.37 -33.63
CA THR A 193 -8.99 9.81 -34.22
C THR A 193 -9.95 10.91 -34.68
N ALA A 194 -9.93 12.09 -34.05
CA ALA A 194 -10.81 13.22 -34.36
C ALA A 194 -10.04 14.52 -34.70
N PRO A 195 -9.29 14.56 -35.81
CA PRO A 195 -8.44 15.71 -36.15
C PRO A 195 -9.22 17.01 -36.42
N GLU A 196 -10.44 16.92 -36.97
CA GLU A 196 -11.31 18.09 -37.24
C GLU A 196 -11.76 18.80 -35.96
N LEU A 197 -11.99 18.03 -34.89
CA LEU A 197 -12.31 18.59 -33.58
C LEU A 197 -11.09 19.34 -33.03
N VAL A 198 -9.90 18.77 -33.16
CA VAL A 198 -8.67 19.30 -32.56
C VAL A 198 -8.19 20.56 -33.28
N SER A 199 -8.27 20.60 -34.61
CA SER A 199 -7.86 21.77 -35.40
C SER A 199 -8.69 23.02 -35.07
N THR A 200 -9.95 22.83 -34.67
CA THR A 200 -10.85 23.91 -34.25
C THR A 200 -10.47 24.47 -32.87
N PHE A 201 -10.05 23.62 -31.94
CA PHE A 201 -9.77 24.02 -30.55
C PHE A 201 -8.31 24.37 -30.26
N MET A 202 -7.34 23.76 -30.95
CA MET A 202 -5.90 23.97 -30.70
C MET A 202 -5.07 23.94 -32.00
N PRO A 203 -5.08 25.03 -32.80
CA PRO A 203 -4.36 25.11 -34.08
C PRO A 203 -2.83 25.11 -33.95
N VAL A 204 -2.29 25.36 -32.74
CA VAL A 204 -0.85 25.33 -32.43
C VAL A 204 -0.24 23.93 -32.61
N PHE A 205 -1.04 22.86 -32.54
CA PHE A 205 -0.56 21.48 -32.70
C PHE A 205 -0.66 20.94 -34.14
N THR A 206 -0.68 21.81 -35.14
CA THR A 206 -0.79 21.41 -36.56
C THR A 206 0.51 20.84 -37.14
N ASP A 207 1.68 21.22 -36.59
CA ASP A 207 2.96 20.64 -36.99
C ASP A 207 3.22 19.31 -36.23
N PRO A 208 3.31 18.16 -36.93
CA PRO A 208 3.53 16.85 -36.30
C PRO A 208 4.86 16.74 -35.54
N ALA A 209 5.91 17.46 -35.96
CA ALA A 209 7.21 17.43 -35.28
C ALA A 209 7.16 18.19 -33.95
N MET A 210 6.45 19.32 -33.93
CA MET A 210 6.21 20.11 -32.73
C MET A 210 5.30 19.36 -31.75
N GLU A 211 4.24 18.71 -32.25
CA GLU A 211 3.34 17.86 -31.46
C GLU A 211 4.12 16.73 -30.76
N GLN A 212 4.93 15.98 -31.49
CA GLN A 212 5.68 14.86 -30.93
C GLN A 212 6.68 15.31 -29.86
N SER A 213 7.38 16.42 -30.09
CA SER A 213 8.33 16.99 -29.13
C SER A 213 7.63 17.41 -27.85
N PHE A 214 6.52 18.16 -27.95
CA PHE A 214 5.75 18.63 -26.81
C PHE A 214 5.18 17.50 -25.96
N VAL A 215 4.61 16.47 -26.61
CA VAL A 215 4.09 15.26 -25.94
C VAL A 215 5.21 14.55 -25.18
N SER A 216 6.39 14.42 -25.79
CA SER A 216 7.54 13.73 -25.17
C SER A 216 8.08 14.49 -23.97
N PHE A 217 8.27 15.81 -24.07
CA PHE A 217 8.71 16.66 -22.95
C PHE A 217 7.70 16.65 -21.81
N SER A 218 6.40 16.75 -22.11
CA SER A 218 5.34 16.71 -21.11
C SER A 218 5.33 15.38 -20.35
N PHE A 219 5.47 14.26 -21.07
CA PHE A 219 5.52 12.94 -20.46
C PHE A 219 6.76 12.75 -19.57
N LEU A 220 7.94 13.19 -20.05
CA LEU A 220 9.19 13.13 -19.28
C LEU A 220 9.13 14.00 -18.02
N ALA A 221 8.64 15.23 -18.12
CA ALA A 221 8.51 16.15 -16.99
C ALA A 221 7.56 15.58 -15.93
N PHE A 222 6.40 15.04 -16.35
CA PHE A 222 5.45 14.41 -15.42
C PHE A 222 6.03 13.15 -14.77
N SER A 223 6.76 12.33 -15.53
CA SER A 223 7.43 11.13 -15.03
C SER A 223 8.49 11.48 -13.98
N ALA A 224 9.31 12.51 -14.24
CA ALA A 224 10.30 13.01 -13.29
C ALA A 224 9.65 13.56 -12.01
N TYR A 225 8.58 14.34 -12.15
CA TYR A 225 7.78 14.82 -11.02
C TYR A 225 7.21 13.66 -10.19
N PHE A 226 6.70 12.62 -10.84
CA PHE A 226 6.12 11.46 -10.17
C PHE A 226 7.19 10.65 -9.42
N LEU A 227 8.36 10.43 -10.02
CA LEU A 227 9.51 9.79 -9.36
C LEU A 227 9.97 10.59 -8.15
N MET A 228 10.05 11.92 -8.28
CA MET A 228 10.38 12.82 -7.18
C MET A 228 9.35 12.67 -6.04
N MET A 229 8.06 12.72 -6.36
CA MET A 229 6.97 12.52 -5.39
C MET A 229 7.05 11.16 -4.71
N MET A 230 7.25 10.08 -5.47
CA MET A 230 7.42 8.74 -4.92
C MET A 230 8.62 8.67 -3.97
N PHE A 231 9.76 9.25 -4.33
CA PHE A 231 10.97 9.23 -3.50
C PHE A 231 10.83 10.00 -2.18
N PHE A 232 10.09 11.12 -2.17
CA PHE A 232 9.88 11.91 -0.96
C PHE A 232 8.71 11.41 -0.11
N ARG A 233 7.63 10.92 -0.73
CA ARG A 233 6.38 10.56 -0.02
C ARG A 233 6.28 9.08 0.36
N CYS A 234 7.00 8.17 -0.29
CA CYS A 234 7.04 6.76 0.11
C CYS A 234 7.93 6.49 1.33
N ARG A 235 8.62 7.53 1.84
CA ARG A 235 9.39 7.45 3.06
C ARG A 235 8.46 7.13 4.23
N THR A 236 8.81 6.14 5.02
CA THR A 236 8.18 5.90 6.33
C THR A 236 8.44 7.13 7.20
N ASN A 237 7.37 7.65 7.79
CA ASN A 237 7.53 8.57 8.90
C ASN A 237 7.67 7.72 10.16
N PRO A 238 8.76 7.83 10.93
CA PRO A 238 8.97 7.04 12.15
C PRO A 238 7.87 7.24 13.20
N ASN A 239 7.11 8.33 13.13
CA ASN A 239 6.00 8.61 14.04
C ASN A 239 4.65 8.06 13.56
N GLU A 240 4.59 7.50 12.35
CA GLU A 240 3.38 6.93 11.77
C GLU A 240 3.36 5.43 12.08
N VAL A 241 2.35 4.97 12.84
CA VAL A 241 2.18 3.53 13.13
C VAL A 241 1.87 2.82 11.82
N ASN A 242 2.90 2.27 11.19
CA ASN A 242 2.83 1.79 9.83
C ASN A 242 2.90 0.27 9.81
N CYS A 243 1.75 -0.35 10.03
CA CYS A 243 1.65 -1.80 10.17
C CYS A 243 2.07 -2.56 8.91
N SER A 244 2.11 -1.89 7.75
CA SER A 244 2.55 -2.51 6.49
C SER A 244 4.03 -2.87 6.44
N ASP A 245 4.83 -2.45 7.42
CA ASP A 245 6.26 -2.80 7.49
C ASP A 245 6.44 -4.27 7.94
N GLU A 246 7.28 -5.00 7.20
CA GLU A 246 7.63 -6.40 7.48
C GLU A 246 8.29 -6.63 8.84
N SER A 247 8.81 -5.58 9.48
CA SER A 247 9.40 -5.64 10.81
C SER A 247 8.42 -6.11 11.89
N PHE A 248 7.11 -5.88 11.71
CA PHE A 248 6.05 -6.40 12.59
C PHE A 248 6.08 -7.94 12.69
N PHE A 249 6.51 -8.64 11.64
CA PHE A 249 6.48 -10.10 11.57
C PHE A 249 7.72 -10.79 12.15
N GLN A 250 8.87 -10.12 12.18
CA GLN A 250 10.11 -10.76 12.70
C GLN A 250 9.98 -11.08 14.19
N VAL A 251 9.21 -10.29 14.94
CA VAL A 251 8.97 -10.53 16.38
C VAL A 251 8.00 -11.70 16.61
N ALA A 252 6.98 -11.87 15.75
CA ALA A 252 5.99 -12.94 15.90
C ALA A 252 6.60 -14.36 15.74
N LYS A 253 7.71 -14.49 14.99
CA LYS A 253 8.42 -15.77 14.82
C LYS A 253 9.12 -16.27 16.09
N PHE A 254 9.37 -15.41 17.07
CA PHE A 254 10.05 -15.77 18.32
C PHE A 254 9.12 -16.28 19.43
N SER A 255 7.81 -16.42 19.17
CA SER A 255 6.81 -16.87 20.15
C SER A 255 6.45 -18.37 20.10
N ARG A 256 7.30 -19.21 19.49
CA ARG A 256 7.15 -20.68 19.52
C ARG A 256 8.20 -21.32 20.41
#